data_AF-A0A0M2R375-F1
#
_entry.id   AF-A0A0M2R375-F1
#
_cell.length_a   1.000
_cell.length_b   1.000
_cell.length_c   1.000
_cell.angle_alpha   90.00
_cell.angle_beta   90.00
_cell.angle_gamma   90.00
#
_symmetry.space_group_name_H-M   'P 1'
#
loop_
_entity.id
_entity.type
_entity.pdbx_description
1 polymer ?
#
loop_
_entity_poly.entity_id
_entity_poly.type
_entity_poly.pdbx_seq_one_letter_code
_entity_poly.pdbx_strand_id
1 'polypeptide(L)'
;MSNEVGEETIPFLVEQFRTDLRTHLAGVLDAARVHDVQELERESHTLKSVSGTFGALRLQERMRLINEACRRGEHEPAFKLVADVGDIGSLTMKAYQDN
;
A
#
# COMPACT_ATOMS: atom_id res chain seq x y z
N MET A 1 30.34 -16.94 -11.76
CA MET A 1 28.97 -16.96 -12.32
C MET A 1 27.97 -16.52 -11.25
N SER A 2 28.05 -15.27 -10.78
CA SER A 2 27.26 -14.81 -9.61
C SER A 2 26.62 -13.44 -9.79
N ASN A 3 26.76 -12.81 -10.96
CA ASN A 3 26.15 -11.51 -11.25
C ASN A 3 24.84 -11.58 -12.05
N GLU A 4 24.55 -12.69 -12.75
CA GLU A 4 23.35 -12.76 -13.61
C GLU A 4 22.04 -12.95 -12.81
N VAL A 5 22.08 -13.64 -11.66
CA VAL A 5 20.86 -13.93 -10.87
C VAL A 5 20.33 -12.67 -10.14
N GLY A 6 21.20 -11.70 -9.82
CA GLY A 6 20.80 -10.47 -9.12
C GLY A 6 20.14 -9.44 -10.03
N GLU A 7 20.58 -9.32 -11.28
CA GLU A 7 20.10 -8.32 -12.23
C GLU A 7 18.68 -8.61 -12.74
N GLU A 8 18.29 -9.88 -12.90
CA GLU A 8 16.92 -10.24 -13.32
C GLU A 8 15.91 -10.27 -12.16
N THR A 9 16.38 -10.41 -10.92
CA THR A 9 15.49 -10.55 -9.76
C THR A 9 14.90 -9.22 -9.30
N ILE A 10 15.68 -8.13 -9.37
CA ILE A 10 15.22 -6.79 -8.92
C ILE A 10 14.02 -6.29 -9.75
N PRO A 11 14.06 -6.29 -11.10
CA PRO A 11 12.92 -5.85 -11.91
C PRO A 11 11.64 -6.67 -11.66
N PHE A 12 11.79 -7.99 -11.49
CA PHE A 12 10.67 -8.87 -11.16
C PHE A 12 10.04 -8.51 -9.80
N LEU A 13 10.85 -8.30 -8.77
CA LEU A 13 10.35 -7.91 -7.44
C LEU A 13 9.67 -6.55 -7.46
N VAL A 14 10.19 -5.59 -8.23
CA VAL A 14 9.58 -4.27 -8.40
C VAL A 14 8.23 -4.39 -9.14
N GLU A 15 8.14 -5.21 -10.18
CA GLU A 15 6.87 -5.42 -10.87
C GLU A 15 5.82 -6.12 -10.00
N GLN A 16 6.25 -7.09 -9.19
CA GLN A 16 5.37 -7.72 -8.19
C GLN A 16 4.88 -6.68 -7.18
N PHE A 17 5.78 -5.85 -6.63
CA PHE A 17 5.41 -4.76 -5.74
C PHE A 17 4.39 -3.81 -6.38
N ARG A 18 4.57 -3.43 -7.65
CA ARG A 18 3.62 -2.58 -8.37
C ARG A 18 2.26 -3.26 -8.55
N THR A 19 2.24 -4.56 -8.78
CA THR A 19 1.00 -5.34 -8.90
C THR A 19 0.26 -5.40 -7.57
N ASP A 20 0.98 -5.70 -6.48
CA ASP A 20 0.42 -5.75 -5.12
C ASP A 20 -0.07 -4.36 -4.68
N LEU A 21 0.74 -3.33 -4.90
CA LEU A 21 0.40 -1.94 -4.63
C LEU A 21 -0.90 -1.55 -5.34
N ARG A 22 -1.03 -1.82 -6.64
CA ARG A 22 -2.23 -1.47 -7.41
C ARG A 22 -3.47 -2.17 -6.88
N THR A 23 -3.35 -3.46 -6.58
CA THR A 23 -4.45 -4.30 -6.11
C THR A 23 -4.96 -3.83 -4.76
N HIS A 24 -4.05 -3.70 -3.78
CA HIS A 24 -4.43 -3.36 -2.42
C HIS A 24 -4.79 -1.88 -2.27
N LEU A 25 -4.19 -0.99 -3.06
CA LEU A 25 -4.60 0.41 -3.09
C LEU A 25 -6.05 0.56 -3.57
N ALA A 26 -6.44 -0.17 -4.62
CA ALA A 26 -7.83 -0.19 -5.07
C ALA A 26 -8.76 -0.74 -3.98
N GLY A 27 -8.35 -1.83 -3.30
CA GLY A 27 -9.07 -2.39 -2.16
C GLY A 27 -9.32 -1.39 -1.03
N VAL A 28 -8.29 -0.64 -0.61
CA VAL A 28 -8.41 0.43 0.40
C VAL A 28 -9.42 1.50 -0.03
N LEU A 29 -9.32 1.98 -1.27
CA LEU A 29 -10.19 3.04 -1.79
C LEU A 29 -11.65 2.57 -1.91
N ASP A 30 -11.87 1.35 -2.38
CA ASP A 30 -13.21 0.78 -2.49
C ASP A 30 -13.83 0.50 -1.13
N ALA A 31 -13.07 -0.09 -0.19
CA ALA A 31 -13.52 -0.32 1.18
C ALA A 31 -13.95 0.99 1.85
N ALA A 32 -13.19 2.08 1.66
CA ALA A 32 -13.57 3.39 2.14
C ALA A 32 -14.85 3.92 1.49
N ARG A 33 -15.01 3.74 0.18
CA ARG A 33 -16.19 4.19 -0.58
C ARG A 33 -17.47 3.47 -0.16
N VAL A 34 -17.40 2.19 0.20
CA VAL A 34 -18.56 1.41 0.65
C VAL A 34 -18.69 1.33 2.17
N HIS A 35 -17.85 2.05 2.91
CA HIS A 35 -17.77 2.05 4.37
C HIS A 35 -17.54 0.66 5.00
N ASP A 36 -16.79 -0.20 4.32
CA ASP A 36 -16.41 -1.52 4.84
C ASP A 36 -15.13 -1.42 5.67
N VAL A 37 -15.31 -1.31 6.99
CA VAL A 37 -14.19 -1.18 7.94
C VAL A 37 -13.35 -2.46 8.03
N GLN A 38 -13.96 -3.64 7.86
CA GLN A 38 -13.23 -4.90 7.95
C GLN A 38 -12.30 -5.07 6.75
N GLU A 39 -12.79 -4.74 5.56
CA GLU A 39 -11.97 -4.75 4.36
C GLU A 39 -10.89 -3.67 4.42
N LEU A 40 -11.24 -2.46 4.91
CA LEU A 40 -10.27 -1.39 5.08
C LEU A 40 -9.13 -1.77 6.02
N GLU A 41 -9.44 -2.46 7.13
CA GLU A 41 -8.42 -2.99 8.05
C GLU A 41 -7.51 -4.00 7.35
N ARG A 42 -8.08 -4.95 6.60
CA ARG A 42 -7.33 -6.01 5.92
C ARG A 42 -6.41 -5.44 4.85
N GLU A 43 -6.95 -4.61 3.97
CA GLU A 43 -6.22 -4.02 2.84
C GLU A 43 -5.10 -3.08 3.32
N SER A 44 -5.38 -2.26 4.34
CA SER A 44 -4.35 -1.43 4.97
C SER A 44 -3.28 -2.26 5.69
N HIS A 45 -3.63 -3.39 6.32
CA HIS A 45 -2.64 -4.28 6.92
C HIS A 45 -1.68 -4.87 5.88
N THR A 46 -2.23 -5.39 4.78
CA THR A 46 -1.44 -5.98 3.69
C THR A 46 -0.55 -4.93 3.05
N LEU A 47 -1.13 -3.78 2.67
CA LEU A 47 -0.38 -2.74 1.97
C LEU A 47 0.68 -2.08 2.85
N LYS A 48 0.49 -2.03 4.18
CA LYS A 48 1.54 -1.65 5.14
C LYS A 48 2.76 -2.58 5.04
N SER A 49 2.54 -3.89 5.02
CA SER A 49 3.62 -4.88 4.96
C SER A 49 4.35 -4.83 3.62
N VAL A 50 3.60 -4.80 2.52
CA VAL A 50 4.14 -4.67 1.15
C VAL A 50 4.98 -3.39 1.03
N SER A 51 4.44 -2.24 1.44
CA SER A 51 5.16 -0.97 1.40
C SER A 51 6.41 -0.96 2.27
N GLY A 52 6.38 -1.64 3.42
CA GLY A 52 7.53 -1.76 4.33
C GLY A 52 8.68 -2.56 3.73
N THR A 53 8.39 -3.69 3.07
CA THR A 53 9.41 -4.54 2.43
C THR A 53 10.17 -3.78 1.34
N PHE A 54 9.49 -2.90 0.60
CA PHE A 54 10.07 -2.18 -0.53
C PHE A 54 10.56 -0.76 -0.18
N GLY A 55 10.43 -0.34 1.09
CA GLY A 55 10.90 0.98 1.55
C GLY A 55 10.00 2.17 1.17
N ALA A 56 8.73 1.93 0.81
CA ALA A 56 7.76 2.97 0.50
C ALA A 56 7.21 3.63 1.79
N LEU A 57 8.08 4.28 2.56
CA LEU A 57 7.83 4.72 3.95
C LEU A 57 6.59 5.60 4.11
N ARG A 58 6.35 6.53 3.17
CA ARG A 58 5.17 7.43 3.21
C ARG A 58 3.86 6.64 3.10
N LEU A 59 3.81 5.67 2.20
CA LEU A 59 2.64 4.82 2.03
C LEU A 59 2.49 3.87 3.21
N GLN A 60 3.59 3.26 3.67
CA GLN A 60 3.62 2.39 4.84
C GLN A 60 3.04 3.08 6.07
N GLU A 61 3.49 4.31 6.37
CA GLU A 61 3.01 5.06 7.52
C GLU A 61 1.52 5.38 7.41
N ARG A 62 1.05 5.74 6.20
CA ARG A 62 -0.37 6.01 5.99
C ARG A 62 -1.22 4.77 6.24
N MET A 63 -0.79 3.61 5.73
CA MET A 63 -1.46 2.34 5.94
C MET A 63 -1.42 1.90 7.41
N ARG A 64 -0.34 2.18 8.13
CA ARG A 64 -0.24 1.94 9.58
C ARG A 64 -1.31 2.73 10.34
N LEU A 65 -1.45 4.03 10.06
CA LEU A 65 -2.42 4.90 10.72
C LEU A 65 -3.87 4.44 10.47
N ILE A 66 -4.20 4.08 9.22
CA ILE A 66 -5.53 3.57 8.86
C ILE A 66 -5.82 2.25 9.58
N ASN A 67 -4.88 1.31 9.55
CA ASN A 67 -5.04 0.00 10.19
C ASN A 67 -5.24 0.15 11.71
N GLU A 68 -4.47 1.02 12.37
CA GLU A 68 -4.62 1.28 13.81
C GLU A 68 -5.95 1.93 14.15
N ALA A 69 -6.41 2.90 13.36
CA ALA A 69 -7.72 3.53 13.55
C ALA A 69 -8.86 2.49 13.40
N CYS A 70 -8.79 1.61 12.40
CA CYS A 70 -9.75 0.51 12.23
C CYS A 70 -9.76 -0.41 13.46
N ARG A 71 -8.58 -0.84 13.92
CA ARG A 71 -8.43 -1.73 15.09
C ARG A 71 -8.94 -1.13 16.40
N ARG A 72 -8.94 0.20 16.51
CA ARG A 72 -9.45 0.94 17.69
C ARG A 72 -10.95 1.23 17.62
N GLY A 73 -11.62 0.90 16.51
CA GLY A 73 -13.02 1.27 16.26
C GLY A 73 -13.19 2.76 15.91
N GLU A 74 -12.10 3.45 15.57
CA GLU A 74 -12.08 4.87 15.19
C GLU A 74 -12.43 5.01 13.69
N HIS A 75 -13.65 4.63 13.32
CA HIS A 75 -14.04 4.50 11.90
C HIS A 75 -14.01 5.82 11.14
N GLU A 76 -14.54 6.91 11.71
CA GLU A 76 -14.54 8.21 11.05
C GLU A 76 -13.11 8.75 10.83
N PRO A 77 -12.20 8.72 11.82
CA PRO A 77 -10.77 8.97 11.59
C PRO A 77 -10.15 8.07 10.52
N ALA A 78 -10.45 6.77 10.50
CA ALA A 78 -9.93 5.84 9.50
C ALA A 78 -10.30 6.28 8.07
N PHE A 79 -11.57 6.65 7.83
CA PHE A 79 -12.00 7.11 6.50
C PHE A 79 -11.41 8.48 6.13
N LYS A 80 -11.24 9.41 7.08
CA LYS A 80 -10.55 10.68 6.83
C LYS A 80 -9.10 10.47 6.38
N LEU A 81 -8.44 9.46 6.93
CA LEU A 81 -7.08 9.11 6.53
C LEU A 81 -6.99 8.56 5.10
N VAL A 82 -8.08 8.07 4.52
CA VAL A 82 -8.08 7.55 3.13
C VAL A 82 -8.07 8.68 2.08
N ALA A 83 -8.45 9.91 2.46
CA ALA A 83 -8.64 11.02 1.51
C ALA A 83 -7.42 11.34 0.62
N ASP A 84 -6.21 11.14 1.12
CA ASP A 84 -4.94 11.39 0.42
C ASP A 84 -4.22 10.10 -0.03
N VAL A 85 -4.80 8.92 0.24
CA VAL A 85 -4.18 7.62 -0.09
C VAL A 85 -4.02 7.44 -1.59
N GLY A 86 -4.98 7.92 -2.39
CA GLY A 86 -4.89 7.87 -3.86
C GLY A 86 -3.68 8.65 -4.40
N ASP A 87 -3.40 9.83 -3.84
CA ASP A 87 -2.27 10.66 -4.24
C ASP A 87 -0.94 10.04 -3.80
N ILE A 88 -0.86 9.58 -2.53
CA ILE A 88 0.33 8.91 -2.01
C ILE A 88 0.63 7.66 -2.82
N GLY A 89 -0.37 6.81 -3.08
CA GLY A 89 -0.23 5.59 -3.85
C GLY A 89 0.19 5.87 -5.31
N SER A 90 -0.35 6.91 -5.94
CA SER A 90 0.04 7.32 -7.29
C SER A 90 1.48 7.81 -7.36
N LEU A 91 1.92 8.61 -6.37
CA LEU A 91 3.32 9.05 -6.26
C LEU A 91 4.27 7.88 -6.00
N THR A 92 3.88 6.94 -5.14
CA THR A 92 4.63 5.71 -4.91
C THR A 92 4.72 4.89 -6.19
N MET A 93 3.63 4.67 -6.92
CA MET A 93 3.67 3.91 -8.19
C MET A 93 4.67 4.50 -9.19
N LYS A 94 4.67 5.83 -9.35
CA LYS A 94 5.60 6.53 -10.26
C LYS A 94 7.06 6.36 -9.83
N ALA A 95 7.34 6.44 -8.54
CA ALA A 95 8.71 6.28 -8.02
C ALA A 95 9.32 4.88 -8.31
N TYR A 96 8.47 3.88 -8.56
CA TYR A 96 8.89 2.52 -8.90
C TYR A 96 8.69 2.19 -10.40
N GLN A 97 8.32 3.19 -11.23
CA GLN A 97 8.29 3.08 -12.69
C GLN A 97 9.58 3.58 -13.36
N ASP A 98 10.31 4.50 -12.73
CA ASP A 98 11.44 5.22 -13.33
C ASP A 98 12.81 4.54 -13.12
N ASN A 99 12.86 3.20 -13.06
CA ASN A 99 14.12 2.43 -13.01
C ASN A 99 14.25 1.46 -14.18
#